data_AF-A0A7S4N6N0-F1
#
_entry.id   AF-A0A7S4N6N0-F1
#
_cell.length_a   1.000
_cell.length_b   1.000
_cell.length_c   1.000
_cell.angle_alpha   90.00
_cell.angle_beta   90.00
_cell.angle_gamma   90.00
#
_symmetry.space_group_name_H-M   'P 1'
#
loop_
_entity.id
_entity.type
_entity.pdbx_description
1 polymer ?
#
loop_
_entity_poly.entity_id
_entity_poly.type
_entity_poly.pdbx_seq_one_letter_code
_entity_poly.pdbx_strand_id
1 'polypeptide(L)'
;CDIPKPTNAEVKQRKSARNREGHEWCMENWCIGHADNSLWGEESHAQYNECDNRDPDGFFDNLDDVDPAIVEACEGTDDPDGCVLDTMVAIEEGENLSTFVQTIVDEDQDSNFVDNLGEGDPTEAMDGWDGPVLSNASAIEIELPLPDVPDIPDEPTDTGDEPQEVSESSGSLGDPHFKTWSGEHFEYHGQCDMILAKDPSFAFDIGLEVQIRTKLVRFWSYIKRAAIRIGDDILEVEGSPDLEDRDTHYWFNFQYQGDTNSIGGFPLKITTNGVQKRSFDIDLSSKFPGQKIVISSFREFTRVDFQHTTAEAFGNTVGMMGDFKTGNLLARDGVSEIGDFMAFGNEWQLLPADDMLFHDKSEPQFPKRCTVPEDPQGQRRRRLGESTITVEEAEAACAKVVGDDALDIKDCVYDILATQDLDMVGEMRPQPWH
;
A
#
# COMPACT_ATOMS: atom_id res chain seq x y z
N CYS A 1 -36.31 -8.18 -32.23
CA CYS A 1 -37.56 -8.85 -31.80
C CYS A 1 -38.54 -7.75 -31.39
N ASP A 2 -39.63 -7.56 -32.13
CA ASP A 2 -40.70 -6.57 -31.85
C ASP A 2 -41.49 -6.91 -30.57
N ILE A 3 -40.77 -7.04 -29.46
CA ILE A 3 -41.35 -7.23 -28.14
C ILE A 3 -41.42 -5.83 -27.51
N PRO A 4 -42.61 -5.28 -27.25
CA PRO A 4 -42.74 -3.98 -26.61
C PRO A 4 -42.02 -3.99 -25.26
N LYS A 5 -41.27 -2.92 -24.99
CA LYS A 5 -40.55 -2.77 -23.71
C LYS A 5 -41.55 -2.80 -22.56
N PRO A 6 -41.30 -3.62 -21.50
CA PRO A 6 -42.21 -3.69 -20.36
C PRO A 6 -42.29 -2.32 -19.69
N THR A 7 -43.49 -1.97 -19.25
CA THR A 7 -43.77 -0.75 -18.52
C THR A 7 -43.04 -0.75 -17.17
N ASN A 8 -42.77 0.43 -16.61
CA ASN A 8 -42.10 0.56 -15.30
C ASN A 8 -42.86 -0.16 -14.17
N ALA A 9 -44.18 -0.28 -14.28
CA ALA A 9 -45.00 -1.05 -13.34
C ALA A 9 -44.71 -2.55 -13.43
N GLU A 10 -44.61 -3.10 -14.64
CA GLU A 10 -44.28 -4.51 -14.88
C GLU A 10 -42.84 -4.85 -14.46
N VAL A 11 -41.89 -3.93 -14.66
CA VAL A 11 -40.50 -4.07 -14.17
C VAL A 11 -40.44 -4.09 -12.65
N LYS A 12 -41.20 -3.20 -11.98
CA LYS A 12 -41.26 -3.13 -10.51
C LYS A 12 -41.92 -4.36 -9.89
N GLN A 13 -42.97 -4.90 -10.53
CA GLN A 13 -43.64 -6.11 -10.10
C GLN A 13 -42.74 -7.36 -10.26
N ARG A 14 -41.98 -7.44 -11.36
CA ARG A 14 -40.99 -8.51 -11.58
C ARG A 14 -39.82 -8.46 -10.58
N LYS A 15 -39.31 -7.27 -10.26
CA LYS A 15 -38.30 -7.09 -9.19
C LYS A 15 -38.85 -7.52 -7.82
N SER A 16 -40.09 -7.16 -7.50
CA SER A 16 -40.72 -7.57 -6.24
C SER A 16 -40.92 -9.09 -6.15
N ALA A 17 -41.27 -9.76 -7.24
CA ALA A 17 -41.45 -11.20 -7.27
C ALA A 17 -40.11 -11.94 -7.12
N ARG A 18 -39.07 -11.49 -7.83
CA ARG A 18 -37.72 -12.09 -7.79
C ARG A 18 -37.03 -11.90 -6.44
N ASN A 19 -37.27 -10.76 -5.77
CA ASN A 19 -36.81 -10.54 -4.41
C ASN A 19 -37.54 -11.42 -3.40
N ARG A 20 -38.80 -11.76 -3.64
CA ARG A 20 -39.56 -12.68 -2.79
C ARG A 20 -39.08 -14.12 -2.97
N GLU A 21 -38.84 -14.58 -4.20
CA GLU A 21 -38.27 -15.91 -4.46
C GLU A 21 -36.87 -16.07 -3.85
N GLY A 22 -36.02 -15.04 -3.94
CA GLY A 22 -34.71 -15.05 -3.29
C GLY A 22 -34.79 -15.07 -1.77
N HIS A 23 -35.73 -14.32 -1.18
CA HIS A 23 -36.01 -14.36 0.24
C HIS A 23 -36.52 -15.74 0.68
N GLU A 24 -37.54 -16.28 0.01
CA GLU A 24 -38.10 -17.62 0.29
C GLU A 24 -37.02 -18.71 0.19
N TRP A 25 -36.14 -18.66 -0.82
CA TRP A 25 -35.03 -19.61 -0.94
C TRP A 25 -34.03 -19.51 0.21
N CYS A 26 -33.65 -18.31 0.64
CA CYS A 26 -32.77 -18.14 1.80
C CYS A 26 -33.43 -18.67 3.08
N MET A 27 -34.73 -18.43 3.27
CA MET A 27 -35.45 -18.92 4.45
C MET A 27 -35.58 -20.45 4.47
N GLU A 28 -35.62 -21.11 3.30
CA GLU A 28 -35.72 -22.57 3.18
C GLU A 28 -34.37 -23.31 3.24
N ASN A 29 -33.23 -22.62 3.10
CA ASN A 29 -31.91 -23.25 2.94
C ASN A 29 -30.82 -22.75 3.88
N TRP A 30 -31.11 -21.76 4.74
CA TRP A 30 -30.14 -21.25 5.72
C TRP A 30 -30.22 -22.05 7.03
N CYS A 31 -29.06 -22.50 7.53
CA CYS A 31 -28.91 -23.15 8.84
C CYS A 31 -27.91 -22.34 9.69
N ILE A 32 -28.32 -21.97 10.91
CA ILE A 32 -27.45 -21.35 11.93
C ILE A 32 -27.60 -22.21 13.19
N GLY A 33 -26.57 -22.95 13.56
CA GLY A 33 -26.63 -23.97 14.61
C GLY A 33 -26.96 -23.43 16.00
N HIS A 34 -26.50 -22.21 16.32
CA HIS A 34 -26.71 -21.59 17.63
C HIS A 34 -27.43 -20.24 17.53
N ALA A 35 -28.25 -19.94 18.55
CA ALA A 35 -29.12 -18.77 18.56
C ALA A 35 -28.38 -17.44 18.76
N ASP A 36 -27.21 -17.48 19.41
CA ASP A 36 -26.28 -16.37 19.63
C ASP A 36 -25.62 -15.87 18.34
N ASN A 37 -25.44 -16.77 17.36
CA ASN A 37 -24.92 -16.47 16.03
C ASN A 37 -26.01 -16.06 15.03
N SER A 38 -27.27 -16.01 15.48
CA SER A 38 -28.39 -15.59 14.64
C SER A 38 -28.50 -14.07 14.60
N LEU A 39 -28.69 -13.53 13.39
CA LEU A 39 -29.10 -12.14 13.19
C LEU A 39 -30.50 -11.84 13.77
N TRP A 40 -31.24 -12.88 14.15
CA TRP A 40 -32.57 -12.80 14.73
C TRP A 40 -32.51 -13.22 16.21
N GLY A 41 -33.27 -12.53 17.08
CA GLY A 41 -33.24 -12.84 18.52
C GLY A 41 -33.66 -14.29 18.82
N GLU A 42 -33.26 -14.80 20.00
CA GLU A 42 -33.47 -16.20 20.43
C GLU A 42 -34.88 -16.74 20.16
N GLU A 43 -35.93 -15.95 20.41
CA GLU A 43 -37.33 -16.36 20.23
C GLU A 43 -37.71 -16.64 18.76
N SER A 44 -36.97 -16.08 17.81
CA SER A 44 -37.20 -16.21 16.37
C SER A 44 -36.24 -17.18 15.69
N HIS A 45 -35.11 -17.54 16.33
CA HIS A 45 -34.13 -18.50 15.80
C HIS A 45 -34.76 -19.87 15.50
N ALA A 46 -35.56 -20.41 16.42
CA ALA A 46 -36.21 -21.72 16.26
C ALA A 46 -37.18 -21.81 15.08
N GLN A 47 -37.63 -20.68 14.52
CA GLN A 47 -38.54 -20.65 13.37
C GLN A 47 -37.80 -20.81 12.02
N TYR A 48 -36.47 -20.69 12.04
CA TYR A 48 -35.62 -20.63 10.85
C TYR A 48 -34.41 -21.57 10.94
N ASN A 49 -34.39 -22.44 11.94
CA ASN A 49 -33.33 -23.43 12.13
C ASN A 49 -33.72 -24.75 11.43
N GLU A 50 -33.34 -24.88 10.16
CA GLU A 50 -33.56 -26.08 9.33
C GLU A 50 -32.33 -27.01 9.30
N CYS A 51 -31.45 -26.95 10.30
CA CYS A 51 -30.30 -27.86 10.38
C CYS A 51 -30.80 -29.31 10.53
N ASP A 52 -30.40 -30.20 9.62
CA ASP A 52 -30.64 -31.65 9.74
C ASP A 52 -29.96 -32.16 11.03
N ASN A 53 -30.47 -33.22 11.67
CA ASN A 53 -30.04 -33.73 13.00
C ASN A 53 -28.59 -34.26 13.06
N ARG A 54 -27.70 -33.82 12.18
CA ARG A 54 -26.26 -34.04 12.26
C ARG A 54 -25.65 -32.83 12.92
N ASP A 55 -25.48 -32.98 14.21
CA ASP A 55 -24.63 -32.15 15.04
C ASP A 55 -23.24 -31.97 14.37
N PRO A 56 -22.89 -30.75 13.89
CA PRO A 56 -21.57 -30.47 13.34
C PRO A 56 -20.53 -30.27 14.44
N ASP A 57 -20.94 -30.15 15.71
CA ASP A 57 -20.11 -29.62 16.79
C ASP A 57 -19.46 -30.71 17.66
N GLY A 58 -19.60 -31.99 17.30
CA GLY A 58 -18.95 -33.11 17.99
C GLY A 58 -17.41 -33.09 17.99
N PHE A 59 -16.79 -32.07 17.38
CA PHE A 59 -15.35 -31.81 17.42
C PHE A 59 -14.90 -31.09 18.71
N PHE A 60 -15.75 -30.26 19.33
CA PHE A 60 -15.35 -29.40 20.45
C PHE A 60 -15.66 -29.96 21.84
N ASP A 61 -16.43 -31.06 21.94
CA ASP A 61 -16.90 -31.62 23.21
C ASP A 61 -15.97 -32.68 23.84
N ASN A 62 -14.84 -33.04 23.21
CA ASN A 62 -13.93 -34.11 23.68
C ASN A 62 -12.58 -33.60 24.23
N LEU A 63 -12.57 -32.49 24.98
CA LEU A 63 -11.40 -32.07 25.76
C LEU A 63 -11.09 -33.01 26.95
N ASP A 64 -12.02 -33.89 27.32
CA ASP A 64 -11.85 -34.88 28.40
C ASP A 64 -11.04 -36.13 27.99
N ASP A 65 -10.77 -36.33 26.69
CA ASP A 65 -10.03 -37.49 26.14
C ASP A 65 -8.57 -37.16 25.73
N VAL A 66 -8.08 -35.97 26.05
CA VAL A 66 -6.72 -35.52 25.71
C VAL A 66 -5.68 -36.20 26.61
N ASP A 67 -4.56 -36.63 26.02
CA ASP A 67 -3.45 -37.22 26.78
C ASP A 67 -2.95 -36.22 27.84
N PRO A 68 -2.96 -36.58 29.15
CA PRO A 68 -2.54 -35.68 30.23
C PRO A 68 -1.12 -35.13 30.05
N ALA A 69 -0.25 -35.83 29.31
CA ALA A 69 1.10 -35.36 29.01
C ALA A 69 1.12 -34.13 28.09
N ILE A 70 0.10 -33.96 27.24
CA ILE A 70 -0.05 -32.77 26.36
C ILE A 70 -0.48 -31.58 27.20
N VAL A 71 -1.47 -31.81 28.07
CA VAL A 71 -1.98 -30.78 28.98
C VAL A 71 -0.85 -30.27 29.89
N GLU A 72 -0.10 -31.18 30.52
CA GLU A 72 1.04 -30.81 31.40
C GLU A 72 2.15 -30.07 30.65
N ALA A 73 2.38 -30.38 29.37
CA ALA A 73 3.41 -29.72 28.57
C ALA A 73 2.99 -28.34 28.05
N CYS A 74 1.68 -28.10 27.90
CA CYS A 74 1.10 -26.81 27.51
C CYS A 74 0.80 -25.87 28.70
N GLU A 75 0.90 -26.33 29.95
CA GLU A 75 0.65 -25.48 31.14
C GLU A 75 1.61 -24.28 31.26
N GLY A 76 2.73 -24.28 30.54
CA GLY A 76 3.74 -23.23 30.56
C GLY A 76 3.65 -22.20 29.44
N THR A 77 2.67 -22.29 28.54
CA THR A 77 2.46 -21.36 27.42
C THR A 77 1.53 -20.22 27.81
N ASP A 78 1.53 -19.14 27.03
CA ASP A 78 0.66 -17.99 27.28
C ASP A 78 -0.82 -18.28 26.93
N ASP A 79 -1.07 -19.31 26.10
CA ASP A 79 -2.39 -19.88 25.82
C ASP A 79 -2.36 -21.43 25.90
N PRO A 80 -2.61 -22.01 27.09
CA PRO A 80 -2.59 -23.46 27.29
C PRO A 80 -3.68 -24.21 26.51
N ASP A 81 -4.87 -23.62 26.36
CA ASP A 81 -6.00 -24.25 25.69
C ASP A 81 -5.78 -24.27 24.17
N GLY A 82 -5.24 -23.18 23.61
CA GLY A 82 -4.80 -23.11 22.21
C GLY A 82 -3.68 -24.11 21.91
N CYS A 83 -2.67 -24.20 22.78
CA CYS A 83 -1.56 -25.16 22.67
C CYS A 83 -2.04 -26.62 22.62
N VAL A 84 -3.02 -26.98 23.46
CA VAL A 84 -3.62 -28.31 23.46
C VAL A 84 -4.33 -28.60 22.14
N LEU A 85 -5.12 -27.65 21.64
CA LEU A 85 -5.87 -27.80 20.39
C LEU A 85 -4.92 -28.00 19.19
N ASP A 86 -3.90 -27.16 19.08
CA ASP A 86 -2.92 -27.22 17.99
C ASP A 86 -2.10 -28.51 18.05
N THR A 87 -1.77 -28.98 19.25
CA THR A 87 -1.06 -30.25 19.45
C THR A 87 -1.93 -31.45 19.07
N MET A 88 -3.24 -31.42 19.34
CA MET A 88 -4.16 -32.49 18.93
C MET A 88 -4.27 -32.59 17.41
N VAL A 89 -4.34 -31.45 16.71
CA VAL A 89 -4.37 -31.41 15.25
C VAL A 89 -3.07 -31.98 14.67
N ALA A 90 -1.91 -31.60 15.22
CA ALA A 90 -0.61 -32.12 14.78
C ALA A 90 -0.45 -33.65 14.99
N ILE A 91 -1.09 -34.21 16.02
CA ILE A 91 -1.09 -35.66 16.28
C ILE A 91 -1.88 -36.43 15.22
N GLU A 92 -3.03 -35.90 14.78
CA GLU A 92 -3.80 -36.52 13.69
C GLU A 92 -3.01 -36.51 12.36
N GLU A 93 -2.12 -35.53 12.19
CA GLU A 93 -1.23 -35.40 11.03
C GLU A 93 0.07 -36.22 11.16
N GLY A 94 0.30 -36.89 12.30
CA GLY A 94 1.38 -37.84 12.51
C GLY A 94 2.71 -37.22 12.95
N GLU A 95 2.69 -36.02 13.53
CA GLU A 95 3.89 -35.32 14.00
C GLU A 95 4.40 -35.85 15.36
N ASN A 96 5.66 -35.54 15.70
CA ASN A 96 6.28 -35.99 16.95
C ASN A 96 5.99 -35.02 18.10
N LEU A 97 5.22 -35.52 19.07
CA LEU A 97 4.74 -34.81 20.25
C LEU A 97 5.82 -33.97 20.98
N SER A 98 6.98 -34.58 21.27
CA SER A 98 7.99 -33.93 22.11
C SER A 98 8.70 -32.77 21.43
N THR A 99 8.76 -32.77 20.10
CA THR A 99 9.39 -31.70 19.33
C THR A 99 8.44 -30.54 19.13
N PHE A 100 7.16 -30.83 18.88
CA PHE A 100 6.14 -29.81 18.60
C PHE A 100 5.84 -28.96 19.83
N VAL A 101 5.59 -29.58 20.98
CA VAL A 101 5.30 -28.82 22.22
C VAL A 101 6.50 -28.00 22.67
N GLN A 102 7.72 -28.51 22.52
CA GLN A 102 8.92 -27.74 22.82
C GLN A 102 9.07 -26.52 21.90
N THR A 103 8.63 -26.63 20.64
CA THR A 103 8.68 -25.51 19.69
C THR A 103 7.71 -24.41 20.10
N ILE A 104 6.50 -24.74 20.52
CA ILE A 104 5.52 -23.76 21.02
C ILE A 104 6.06 -23.07 22.28
N VAL A 105 6.62 -23.84 23.22
CA VAL A 105 7.19 -23.30 24.46
C VAL A 105 8.42 -22.41 24.18
N ASP A 106 9.26 -22.76 23.21
CA ASP A 106 10.42 -21.96 22.83
C ASP A 106 10.01 -20.65 22.12
N GLU A 107 8.96 -20.70 21.27
CA GLU A 107 8.41 -19.52 20.57
C GLU A 107 7.77 -18.51 21.55
N ASP A 108 7.07 -18.98 22.57
CA ASP A 108 6.53 -18.12 23.65
C ASP A 108 7.62 -17.52 24.54
N GLN A 109 8.77 -18.19 24.71
CA GLN A 109 9.90 -17.62 25.44
C GLN A 109 10.62 -16.54 24.64
N ASP A 110 10.74 -16.71 23.32
CA ASP A 110 11.35 -15.72 22.43
C ASP A 110 10.48 -14.47 22.28
N SER A 111 9.16 -14.59 22.23
CA SER A 111 8.24 -13.45 22.23
C SER A 111 8.34 -12.64 23.53
N ASN A 112 8.41 -13.32 24.67
CA ASN A 112 8.59 -12.70 25.99
C ASN A 112 9.97 -12.02 26.19
N PHE A 113 11.00 -12.42 25.42
CA PHE A 113 12.29 -11.72 25.40
C PHE A 113 12.23 -10.37 24.66
N VAL A 114 11.45 -10.30 23.57
CA VAL A 114 11.28 -9.08 22.78
C VAL A 114 10.45 -8.04 23.54
N ASP A 115 9.45 -8.46 24.31
CA ASP A 115 8.62 -7.55 25.12
C ASP A 115 9.40 -6.90 26.29
N ASN A 116 10.45 -7.55 26.81
CA ASN A 116 11.31 -6.99 27.86
C ASN A 116 12.36 -5.97 27.36
N LEU A 117 12.47 -5.73 26.04
CA LEU A 117 13.30 -4.64 25.50
C LEU A 117 12.57 -3.28 25.48
N GLY A 118 11.28 -3.25 25.84
CA GLY A 118 10.42 -2.06 25.80
C GLY A 118 10.38 -1.21 27.07
N GLU A 119 10.89 -1.67 28.22
CA GLU A 119 10.77 -0.96 29.50
C GLU A 119 12.09 -0.92 30.29
N GLY A 120 13.05 -0.09 29.84
CA GLY A 120 14.28 0.17 30.59
C GLY A 120 14.92 1.54 30.25
N ASP A 121 15.29 2.29 31.29
CA ASP A 121 15.99 3.58 31.21
C ASP A 121 17.31 3.44 30.39
N PRO A 122 17.58 4.31 29.38
CA PRO A 122 18.74 4.18 28.49
C PRO A 122 20.12 4.31 29.14
N THR A 123 20.20 4.52 30.45
CA THR A 123 21.46 4.84 31.14
C THR A 123 22.12 3.68 31.89
N GLU A 124 21.51 2.50 31.98
CA GLU A 124 22.11 1.35 32.70
C GLU A 124 22.64 0.19 31.82
N ALA A 125 22.54 0.27 30.49
CA ALA A 125 22.95 -0.82 29.59
C ALA A 125 24.32 -0.62 28.90
N MET A 126 25.30 -0.03 29.59
CA MET A 126 26.68 0.14 29.07
C MET A 126 27.77 -0.57 29.90
N ASP A 127 27.43 -1.60 30.68
CA ASP A 127 28.42 -2.51 31.26
C ASP A 127 28.35 -3.88 30.57
N GLY A 128 29.28 -4.13 29.63
CA GLY A 128 29.48 -5.48 29.10
C GLY A 128 30.05 -5.65 27.69
N TRP A 129 30.26 -4.57 26.93
CA TRP A 129 30.79 -4.69 25.56
C TRP A 129 32.31 -4.44 25.49
N ASP A 130 33.08 -5.53 25.59
CA ASP A 130 34.51 -5.56 25.26
C ASP A 130 34.70 -5.64 23.73
N GLY A 131 34.59 -4.48 23.07
CA GLY A 131 34.94 -4.26 21.66
C GLY A 131 36.26 -3.49 21.49
N PRO A 132 36.94 -3.60 20.33
CA PRO A 132 38.35 -3.21 20.19
C PRO A 132 38.57 -1.69 20.30
N VAL A 133 39.37 -1.31 21.30
CA VAL A 133 39.83 0.05 21.55
C VAL A 133 40.74 0.53 20.40
N LEU A 134 40.28 1.53 19.63
CA LEU A 134 41.14 2.34 18.78
C LEU A 134 41.93 3.33 19.65
N SER A 135 43.15 2.96 20.01
CA SER A 135 44.09 3.86 20.69
C SER A 135 44.72 4.85 19.71
N ASN A 136 44.65 6.13 20.08
CA ASN A 136 45.41 7.28 19.58
C ASN A 136 44.89 7.98 18.31
N ALA A 137 44.01 8.95 18.52
CA ALA A 137 44.05 10.20 17.76
C ALA A 137 44.06 11.36 18.76
N SER A 138 45.20 12.04 18.88
CA SER A 138 45.30 13.27 19.68
C SER A 138 44.50 14.36 19.00
N ALA A 139 43.69 15.08 19.77
CA ALA A 139 43.03 16.30 19.34
C ALA A 139 44.05 17.29 18.74
N ILE A 140 43.82 17.70 17.49
CA ILE A 140 44.44 18.87 16.90
C ILE A 140 43.33 19.92 16.82
N GLU A 141 43.34 20.88 17.74
CA GLU A 141 42.62 22.14 17.58
C GLU A 141 43.32 22.93 16.47
N ILE A 142 42.58 23.22 15.39
CA ILE A 142 43.00 24.15 14.35
C ILE A 142 42.12 25.39 14.51
N GLU A 143 42.67 26.45 15.12
CA GLU A 143 42.13 27.81 15.00
C GLU A 143 42.43 28.33 13.59
N LEU A 144 41.39 28.62 12.82
CA LEU A 144 41.50 29.32 11.54
C LEU A 144 41.29 30.84 11.76
N PRO A 145 42.16 31.71 11.22
CA PRO A 145 42.01 33.15 11.36
C PRO A 145 40.98 33.70 10.38
N LEU A 146 40.05 34.51 10.90
CA LEU A 146 39.09 35.29 10.12
C LEU A 146 39.81 36.38 9.30
N PRO A 147 39.46 36.58 8.02
CA PRO A 147 39.94 37.73 7.26
C PRO A 147 39.06 38.98 7.49
N ASP A 148 39.72 40.12 7.65
CA ASP A 148 39.13 41.46 7.78
C ASP A 148 38.34 41.85 6.51
N VAL A 149 37.05 42.14 6.69
CA VAL A 149 36.17 42.70 5.65
C VAL A 149 36.17 44.23 5.78
N PRO A 150 36.50 45.00 4.72
CA PRO A 150 36.40 46.45 4.75
C PRO A 150 34.94 46.93 4.54
N ASP A 151 34.52 47.87 5.38
CA ASP A 151 33.24 48.60 5.31
C ASP A 151 33.09 49.35 3.97
N ILE A 152 31.97 49.14 3.27
CA ILE A 152 31.50 49.95 2.14
C ILE A 152 30.00 50.28 2.35
N PRO A 153 29.55 51.53 2.12
CA PRO A 153 28.38 52.10 2.78
C PRO A 153 27.04 51.85 2.07
N ASP A 154 25.97 51.99 2.86
CA ASP A 154 24.55 51.90 2.50
C ASP A 154 24.09 52.88 1.40
N GLU A 155 23.35 52.37 0.40
CA GLU A 155 22.06 52.92 -0.09
C GLU A 155 21.37 51.98 -1.12
N PRO A 156 20.04 52.13 -1.38
CA PRO A 156 19.12 51.00 -1.54
C PRO A 156 18.55 50.80 -2.95
N THR A 157 18.22 49.55 -3.31
CA THR A 157 17.26 49.13 -4.36
C THR A 157 16.90 47.66 -4.08
N ASP A 158 15.71 47.34 -3.57
CA ASP A 158 14.42 47.16 -4.25
C ASP A 158 14.27 45.84 -5.03
N THR A 159 13.18 45.15 -4.68
CA THR A 159 12.52 43.94 -5.22
C THR A 159 13.31 42.64 -5.42
N GLY A 160 13.07 41.71 -4.49
CA GLY A 160 12.36 40.45 -4.81
C GLY A 160 13.10 39.41 -5.63
N ASP A 161 13.75 38.47 -4.94
CA ASP A 161 13.78 37.07 -5.34
C ASP A 161 13.89 36.24 -4.05
N GLU A 162 12.75 35.69 -3.63
CA GLU A 162 12.71 34.65 -2.61
C GLU A 162 13.08 33.33 -3.31
N PRO A 163 14.02 32.53 -2.79
CA PRO A 163 14.42 31.29 -3.45
C PRO A 163 13.20 30.37 -3.59
N GLN A 164 12.82 30.03 -4.83
CA GLN A 164 11.90 28.93 -5.07
C GLN A 164 12.54 27.65 -4.50
N GLU A 165 11.99 27.11 -3.42
CA GLU A 165 12.38 25.81 -2.90
C GLU A 165 12.03 24.75 -3.95
N VAL A 166 13.06 24.27 -4.65
CA VAL A 166 12.97 23.13 -5.56
C VAL A 166 13.11 21.89 -4.67
N SER A 167 12.03 21.15 -4.44
CA SER A 167 12.11 19.85 -3.78
C SER A 167 12.57 18.78 -4.79
N GLU A 168 13.29 17.77 -4.28
CA GLU A 168 13.57 16.56 -5.04
C GLU A 168 12.29 15.83 -5.45
N SER A 169 12.40 14.82 -6.32
CA SER A 169 11.26 14.08 -6.85
C SER A 169 10.31 13.56 -5.75
N SER A 170 9.03 13.88 -5.88
CA SER A 170 7.94 13.35 -5.03
C SER A 170 7.11 12.38 -5.85
N GLY A 171 6.51 11.37 -5.23
CA GLY A 171 5.63 10.47 -5.95
C GLY A 171 5.17 9.30 -5.12
N SER A 172 4.46 8.39 -5.78
CA SER A 172 3.95 7.18 -5.15
C SER A 172 4.95 6.02 -5.16
N LEU A 173 6.20 6.24 -5.60
CA LEU A 173 7.38 5.36 -5.71
C LEU A 173 7.21 3.84 -6.02
N GLY A 174 5.99 3.38 -6.32
CA GLY A 174 5.50 2.01 -6.13
C GLY A 174 4.71 1.87 -4.80
N ASP A 175 3.38 1.67 -4.86
CA ASP A 175 2.59 1.23 -3.68
C ASP A 175 3.19 -0.10 -3.18
N PRO A 176 3.36 -0.28 -1.87
CA PRO A 176 2.69 0.44 -0.78
C PRO A 176 3.33 1.76 -0.32
N HIS A 177 4.45 2.16 -0.91
CA HIS A 177 5.32 3.23 -0.43
C HIS A 177 4.95 4.58 -1.04
N PHE A 178 4.62 5.58 -0.24
CA PHE A 178 4.28 6.92 -0.70
C PHE A 178 5.27 7.95 -0.16
N LYS A 179 5.70 8.88 -1.01
CA LYS A 179 6.53 10.02 -0.61
C LYS A 179 5.78 11.32 -0.91
N THR A 180 5.35 12.01 0.13
CA THR A 180 4.59 13.27 0.03
C THR A 180 5.40 14.38 -0.64
N TRP A 181 4.75 15.50 -0.93
CA TRP A 181 5.44 16.69 -1.46
C TRP A 181 6.54 17.22 -0.55
N SER A 182 6.38 17.11 0.77
CA SER A 182 7.38 17.51 1.78
C SER A 182 8.47 16.46 1.99
N GLY A 183 8.39 15.32 1.31
CA GLY A 183 9.33 14.21 1.42
C GLY A 183 9.06 13.26 2.57
N GLU A 184 7.92 13.39 3.27
CA GLU A 184 7.48 12.40 4.27
C GLU A 184 7.16 11.07 3.60
N HIS A 185 7.74 10.00 4.12
CA HIS A 185 7.50 8.64 3.67
C HIS A 185 6.45 7.96 4.54
N PHE A 186 5.45 7.32 3.93
CA PHE A 186 4.45 6.50 4.62
C PHE A 186 4.00 5.31 3.79
N GLU A 187 3.45 4.30 4.46
CA GLU A 187 2.98 3.06 3.86
C GLU A 187 1.45 2.98 3.97
N TYR A 188 0.77 2.59 2.89
CA TYR A 188 -0.66 2.31 2.89
C TYR A 188 -1.00 1.10 2.03
N HIS A 189 -1.59 0.07 2.65
CA HIS A 189 -1.81 -1.22 1.98
C HIS A 189 -3.26 -1.48 1.51
N GLY A 190 -4.05 -0.43 1.30
CA GLY A 190 -5.47 -0.60 0.92
C GLY A 190 -5.65 -0.89 -0.56
N GLN A 191 -6.46 -1.89 -0.91
CA GLN A 191 -6.97 -2.13 -2.27
C GLN A 191 -8.23 -1.31 -2.53
N CYS A 192 -8.12 -0.34 -3.44
CA CYS A 192 -9.24 0.44 -3.99
C CYS A 192 -8.72 1.36 -5.10
N ASP A 193 -9.61 2.20 -5.62
CA ASP A 193 -9.23 3.35 -6.44
C ASP A 193 -9.10 4.58 -5.54
N MET A 194 -8.01 5.36 -5.70
CA MET A 194 -7.72 6.55 -4.89
C MET A 194 -7.27 7.73 -5.73
N ILE A 195 -7.44 8.95 -5.20
CA ILE A 195 -6.86 10.17 -5.77
C ILE A 195 -5.44 10.36 -5.20
N LEU A 196 -4.45 10.27 -6.09
CA LEU A 196 -3.06 10.55 -5.73
C LEU A 196 -2.81 12.06 -5.61
N ALA A 197 -3.19 12.81 -6.63
CA ALA A 197 -3.07 14.27 -6.68
C ALA A 197 -4.15 14.88 -7.58
N LYS A 198 -4.72 16.01 -7.17
CA LYS A 198 -5.77 16.72 -7.90
C LYS A 198 -5.63 18.22 -7.73
N ASP A 199 -5.62 18.96 -8.84
CA ASP A 199 -5.66 20.41 -8.86
C ASP A 199 -6.57 20.88 -10.02
N PRO A 200 -7.81 21.30 -9.73
CA PRO A 200 -8.72 21.84 -10.74
C PRO A 200 -8.22 23.14 -11.41
N SER A 201 -7.34 23.88 -10.75
CA SER A 201 -6.79 25.17 -11.22
C SER A 201 -5.49 25.02 -12.02
N PHE A 202 -4.99 23.80 -12.15
CA PHE A 202 -3.72 23.50 -12.79
C PHE A 202 -3.61 24.12 -14.18
N ALA A 203 -2.46 24.74 -14.46
CA ALA A 203 -2.10 25.32 -15.76
C ALA A 203 -3.16 26.27 -16.36
N PHE A 204 -3.67 27.22 -15.56
CA PHE A 204 -4.74 28.16 -15.93
C PHE A 204 -6.11 27.48 -16.10
N ASP A 205 -6.54 26.74 -15.08
CA ASP A 205 -7.83 26.03 -15.01
C ASP A 205 -8.01 24.95 -16.10
N ILE A 206 -6.90 24.42 -16.64
CA ILE A 206 -6.92 23.21 -17.48
C ILE A 206 -7.27 22.00 -16.60
N GLY A 207 -6.74 21.97 -15.37
CA GLY A 207 -7.01 20.92 -14.40
C GLY A 207 -6.07 19.72 -14.55
N LEU A 208 -5.72 19.15 -13.41
CA LEU A 208 -4.90 17.95 -13.25
C LEU A 208 -5.61 17.01 -12.27
N GLU A 209 -5.73 15.74 -12.62
CA GLU A 209 -6.18 14.70 -11.70
C GLU A 209 -5.43 13.40 -11.97
N VAL A 210 -4.82 12.85 -10.94
CA VAL A 210 -4.08 11.59 -10.97
C VAL A 210 -4.76 10.63 -10.01
N GLN A 211 -5.17 9.49 -10.53
CA GLN A 211 -5.80 8.40 -9.79
C GLN A 211 -4.95 7.16 -9.88
N ILE A 212 -4.92 6.40 -8.80
CA ILE A 212 -4.23 5.11 -8.72
C ILE A 212 -5.22 4.03 -8.33
N ARG A 213 -5.04 2.84 -8.91
CA ARG A 213 -5.77 1.62 -8.56
C ARG A 213 -4.78 0.65 -7.96
N THR A 214 -4.93 0.41 -6.67
CA THR A 214 -4.09 -0.53 -5.91
C THR A 214 -4.72 -1.91 -5.89
N LYS A 215 -3.89 -2.93 -5.69
CA LYS A 215 -4.31 -4.32 -5.57
C LYS A 215 -3.57 -4.98 -4.40
N LEU A 216 -4.34 -5.63 -3.53
CA LEU A 216 -3.83 -6.35 -2.37
C LEU A 216 -3.37 -7.75 -2.78
N VAL A 217 -2.21 -8.16 -2.26
CA VAL A 217 -1.60 -9.47 -2.40
C VAL A 217 -1.18 -9.95 -1.01
N ARG A 218 -2.02 -10.81 -0.42
CA ARG A 218 -1.84 -11.35 0.94
C ARG A 218 -1.76 -10.20 1.96
N PHE A 219 -0.54 -9.77 2.31
CA PHE A 219 -0.25 -8.77 3.34
C PHE A 219 0.28 -7.43 2.79
N TRP A 220 0.56 -7.34 1.50
CA TRP A 220 1.09 -6.13 0.86
C TRP A 220 0.23 -5.73 -0.35
N SER A 221 0.42 -4.54 -0.90
CA SER A 221 -0.32 -4.07 -2.09
C SER A 221 0.61 -3.38 -3.07
N TYR A 222 0.13 -3.20 -4.30
CA TYR A 222 0.83 -2.41 -5.32
C TYR A 222 -0.13 -1.64 -6.22
N ILE A 223 0.38 -0.64 -6.92
CA ILE A 223 -0.37 0.11 -7.93
C ILE A 223 -0.44 -0.76 -9.17
N LYS A 224 -1.61 -1.33 -9.41
CA LYS A 224 -1.91 -2.09 -10.60
C LYS A 224 -2.04 -1.17 -11.82
N ARG A 225 -2.65 0.01 -11.63
CA ARG A 225 -2.86 1.01 -12.70
C ARG A 225 -2.76 2.42 -12.18
N ALA A 226 -2.30 3.31 -13.03
CA ALA A 226 -2.35 4.76 -12.82
C ALA A 226 -3.09 5.41 -13.99
N ALA A 227 -3.95 6.37 -13.68
CA ALA A 227 -4.65 7.17 -14.67
C ALA A 227 -4.42 8.66 -14.37
N ILE A 228 -4.06 9.42 -15.39
CA ILE A 228 -3.89 10.87 -15.31
C ILE A 228 -4.83 11.55 -16.30
N ARG A 229 -5.49 12.61 -15.84
CA ARG A 229 -6.27 13.53 -16.64
C ARG A 229 -5.62 14.91 -16.61
N ILE A 230 -5.40 15.49 -17.78
CA ILE A 230 -5.04 16.91 -17.93
C ILE A 230 -5.98 17.55 -18.96
N GLY A 231 -6.79 18.50 -18.53
CA GLY A 231 -7.90 18.98 -19.35
C GLY A 231 -8.91 17.86 -19.62
N ASP A 232 -9.25 17.68 -20.90
CA ASP A 232 -10.18 16.65 -21.35
C ASP A 232 -9.48 15.31 -21.69
N ASP A 233 -8.15 15.27 -21.72
CA ASP A 233 -7.39 14.09 -22.11
C ASP A 233 -7.08 13.20 -20.90
N ILE A 234 -7.27 11.90 -21.06
CA ILE A 234 -7.03 10.86 -20.06
C ILE A 234 -6.01 9.87 -20.61
N LEU A 235 -4.96 9.59 -19.83
CA LEU A 235 -4.02 8.50 -20.05
C LEU A 235 -4.11 7.53 -18.86
N GLU A 236 -4.53 6.30 -19.12
CA GLU A 236 -4.46 5.18 -18.18
C GLU A 236 -3.32 4.25 -18.59
N VAL A 237 -2.53 3.78 -17.62
CA VAL A 237 -1.41 2.86 -17.80
C VAL A 237 -1.59 1.65 -16.88
N GLU A 238 -1.34 0.46 -17.41
CA GLU A 238 -1.38 -0.81 -16.68
C GLU A 238 -0.05 -1.57 -16.87
N GLY A 239 0.42 -2.23 -15.81
CA GLY A 239 1.50 -3.21 -15.89
C GLY A 239 1.01 -4.61 -16.30
N SER A 240 1.91 -5.45 -16.80
CA SER A 240 1.60 -6.86 -17.14
C SER A 240 2.47 -7.84 -16.33
N PRO A 241 1.87 -8.82 -15.63
CA PRO A 241 2.62 -9.88 -14.94
C PRO A 241 3.19 -10.93 -15.90
N ASP A 242 2.75 -10.93 -17.16
CA ASP A 242 3.24 -11.88 -18.16
C ASP A 242 4.62 -11.42 -18.68
N LEU A 243 5.66 -12.19 -18.34
CA LEU A 243 7.04 -11.88 -18.73
C LEU A 243 7.28 -11.97 -20.25
N GLU A 244 6.39 -12.64 -20.99
CA GLU A 244 6.42 -12.72 -22.45
C GLU A 244 5.70 -11.56 -23.13
N ASP A 245 4.91 -10.81 -22.37
CA ASP A 245 4.14 -9.67 -22.86
C ASP A 245 5.06 -8.49 -23.18
N ARG A 246 5.07 -8.12 -24.45
CA ARG A 246 5.87 -7.00 -24.98
C ARG A 246 5.04 -5.78 -25.30
N ASP A 247 3.72 -5.87 -25.12
CA ASP A 247 2.85 -4.76 -25.44
C ASP A 247 3.03 -3.63 -24.43
N THR A 248 2.54 -2.45 -24.81
CA THR A 248 2.48 -1.30 -23.91
C THR A 248 1.01 -1.10 -23.59
N HIS A 249 0.61 -1.46 -22.38
CA HIS A 249 -0.79 -1.42 -21.95
C HIS A 249 -1.15 -0.02 -21.49
N TYR A 250 -1.77 0.74 -22.38
CA TYR A 250 -2.31 2.05 -22.05
C TYR A 250 -3.61 2.31 -22.80
N TRP A 251 -4.42 3.18 -22.23
CA TRP A 251 -5.63 3.70 -22.84
C TRP A 251 -5.53 5.22 -22.89
N PHE A 252 -5.68 5.77 -24.08
CA PHE A 252 -5.82 7.21 -24.26
C PHE A 252 -7.28 7.52 -24.55
N ASN A 253 -7.92 8.32 -23.71
CA ASN A 253 -9.35 8.62 -23.79
C ASN A 253 -10.22 7.35 -23.93
N PHE A 254 -9.93 6.35 -23.09
CA PHE A 254 -10.55 5.02 -23.05
C PHE A 254 -10.37 4.15 -24.31
N GLN A 255 -9.56 4.60 -25.28
CA GLN A 255 -9.17 3.80 -26.43
C GLN A 255 -7.83 3.11 -26.14
N TYR A 256 -7.84 1.77 -26.18
CA TYR A 256 -6.62 0.98 -26.04
C TYR A 256 -5.61 1.37 -27.11
N GLN A 257 -4.40 1.75 -26.66
CA GLN A 257 -3.31 2.26 -27.49
C GLN A 257 -3.74 3.38 -28.46
N GLY A 258 -4.60 4.30 -27.99
CA GLY A 258 -5.03 5.45 -28.78
C GLY A 258 -3.84 6.31 -29.23
N ASP A 259 -3.83 6.68 -30.51
CA ASP A 259 -2.76 7.50 -31.11
C ASP A 259 -2.69 8.87 -30.42
N THR A 260 -1.55 9.18 -29.82
CA THR A 260 -1.30 10.50 -29.23
C THR A 260 0.19 10.82 -29.15
N ASN A 261 0.50 12.11 -29.08
CA ASN A 261 1.82 12.65 -28.75
C ASN A 261 1.75 13.74 -27.66
N SER A 262 0.57 13.96 -27.08
CA SER A 262 0.37 14.95 -26.03
C SER A 262 -0.84 14.64 -25.15
N ILE A 263 -0.88 15.22 -23.96
CA ILE A 263 -2.00 15.14 -23.03
C ILE A 263 -2.26 16.54 -22.47
N GLY A 264 -3.48 17.07 -22.65
CA GLY A 264 -3.82 18.42 -22.20
C GLY A 264 -2.94 19.51 -22.84
N GLY A 265 -2.39 19.24 -24.03
CA GLY A 265 -1.44 20.12 -24.73
C GLY A 265 0.03 20.00 -24.29
N PHE A 266 0.35 19.12 -23.33
CA PHE A 266 1.71 18.83 -22.91
C PHE A 266 2.30 17.66 -23.71
N PRO A 267 3.55 17.73 -24.19
CA PRO A 267 4.18 16.62 -24.91
C PRO A 267 4.21 15.33 -24.08
N LEU A 268 3.81 14.23 -24.70
CA LEU A 268 3.86 12.88 -24.13
C LEU A 268 4.89 12.05 -24.91
N LYS A 269 5.85 11.48 -24.19
CA LYS A 269 6.84 10.55 -24.75
C LYS A 269 6.70 9.18 -24.11
N ILE A 270 6.42 8.17 -24.93
CA ILE A 270 6.34 6.77 -24.49
C ILE A 270 7.69 6.10 -24.80
N THR A 271 8.33 5.56 -23.77
CA THR A 271 9.63 4.89 -23.88
C THR A 271 9.52 3.43 -23.43
N THR A 272 10.14 2.54 -24.20
CA THR A 272 10.22 1.10 -23.93
C THR A 272 11.67 0.77 -23.55
N ASN A 273 11.89 0.30 -22.32
CA ASN A 273 13.22 -0.03 -21.82
C ASN A 273 13.31 -1.52 -21.48
N GLY A 274 13.97 -2.28 -22.34
CA GLY A 274 13.98 -3.74 -22.23
C GLY A 274 12.60 -4.36 -22.45
N VAL A 275 12.39 -5.55 -21.90
CA VAL A 275 11.14 -6.31 -22.12
C VAL A 275 10.02 -5.82 -21.22
N GLN A 276 10.34 -5.48 -19.97
CA GLN A 276 9.33 -5.33 -18.89
C GLN A 276 9.11 -3.89 -18.42
N LYS A 277 9.97 -2.92 -18.79
CA LYS A 277 9.84 -1.52 -18.34
C LYS A 277 9.23 -0.63 -19.43
N ARG A 278 8.24 0.17 -19.05
CA ARG A 278 7.60 1.21 -19.87
C ARG A 278 7.63 2.54 -19.11
N SER A 279 7.76 3.64 -19.82
CA SER A 279 7.73 5.00 -19.25
C SER A 279 6.86 5.90 -20.12
N PHE A 280 6.06 6.74 -19.49
CA PHE A 280 5.19 7.73 -20.09
C PHE A 280 5.56 9.08 -19.51
N ASP A 281 6.41 9.81 -20.22
CA ASP A 281 6.97 11.06 -19.76
C ASP A 281 6.10 12.22 -20.28
N ILE A 282 5.47 12.95 -19.38
CA ILE A 282 4.67 14.14 -19.67
C ILE A 282 5.52 15.36 -19.34
N ASP A 283 5.92 16.10 -20.37
CA ASP A 283 6.78 17.28 -20.22
C ASP A 283 5.94 18.54 -19.96
N LEU A 284 6.04 19.08 -18.74
CA LEU A 284 5.31 20.27 -18.33
C LEU A 284 6.05 21.57 -18.64
N SER A 285 7.25 21.51 -19.24
CA SER A 285 8.15 22.65 -19.44
C SER A 285 7.57 23.81 -20.25
N SER A 286 6.51 23.57 -21.02
CA SER A 286 5.79 24.64 -21.75
C SER A 286 5.09 25.64 -20.83
N LYS A 287 4.79 25.22 -19.58
CA LYS A 287 4.16 26.05 -18.54
C LYS A 287 5.00 26.14 -17.28
N PHE A 288 5.63 25.04 -16.91
CA PHE A 288 6.38 24.87 -15.67
C PHE A 288 7.79 24.37 -16.01
N PRO A 289 8.75 25.28 -16.24
CA PRO A 289 10.07 24.93 -16.78
C PRO A 289 10.76 23.79 -16.02
N GLY A 290 11.16 22.74 -16.73
CA GLY A 290 11.91 21.61 -16.16
C GLY A 290 11.07 20.54 -15.46
N GLN A 291 9.78 20.79 -15.24
CA GLN A 291 8.93 19.87 -14.50
C GLN A 291 8.36 18.76 -15.38
N LYS A 292 8.20 17.57 -14.81
CA LYS A 292 7.65 16.41 -15.51
C LYS A 292 6.79 15.55 -14.61
N ILE A 293 5.82 14.88 -15.21
CA ILE A 293 5.12 13.76 -14.59
C ILE A 293 5.51 12.51 -15.37
N VAL A 294 5.98 11.48 -14.67
CA VAL A 294 6.39 10.21 -15.27
C VAL A 294 5.53 9.11 -14.69
N ILE A 295 4.78 8.44 -15.55
CA ILE A 295 4.13 7.17 -15.18
C ILE A 295 5.01 6.06 -15.74
N SER A 296 5.44 5.14 -14.90
CA SER A 296 6.23 3.99 -15.34
C SER A 296 5.56 2.69 -14.94
N SER A 297 5.81 1.64 -15.73
CA SER A 297 5.45 0.29 -15.33
C SER A 297 6.64 -0.64 -15.46
N PHE A 298 6.74 -1.58 -14.52
CA PHE A 298 7.70 -2.67 -14.51
C PHE A 298 6.94 -3.95 -14.14
N ARG A 299 6.81 -4.88 -15.10
CA ARG A 299 5.92 -6.04 -14.96
C ARG A 299 4.51 -5.56 -14.58
N GLU A 300 3.84 -6.15 -13.58
CA GLU A 300 2.53 -5.69 -13.12
C GLU A 300 2.53 -4.37 -12.33
N PHE A 301 3.69 -3.89 -11.89
CA PHE A 301 3.82 -2.72 -11.02
C PHE A 301 3.76 -1.44 -11.83
N THR A 302 3.01 -0.46 -11.34
CA THR A 302 2.93 0.89 -11.89
C THR A 302 3.41 1.90 -10.84
N ARG A 303 3.98 3.01 -11.28
CA ARG A 303 4.47 4.07 -10.41
C ARG A 303 4.21 5.43 -11.04
N VAL A 304 3.93 6.44 -10.21
CA VAL A 304 3.80 7.83 -10.63
C VAL A 304 4.84 8.69 -9.91
N ASP A 305 5.67 9.37 -10.70
CA ASP A 305 6.69 10.30 -10.23
C ASP A 305 6.41 11.72 -10.71
N PHE A 306 6.57 12.68 -9.81
CA PHE A 306 6.59 14.10 -10.12
C PHE A 306 8.04 14.59 -9.96
N GLN A 307 8.64 15.03 -11.07
CA GLN A 307 10.05 15.42 -11.11
C GLN A 307 10.21 16.94 -11.09
N HIS A 308 11.19 17.41 -10.31
CA HIS A 308 11.54 18.82 -10.17
C HIS A 308 10.36 19.67 -9.71
N THR A 309 9.65 19.19 -8.70
CA THR A 309 8.39 19.76 -8.23
C THR A 309 8.58 21.16 -7.67
N THR A 310 7.62 22.04 -7.95
CA THR A 310 7.57 23.38 -7.34
C THR A 310 6.15 23.75 -6.96
N ALA A 311 6.02 24.70 -6.05
CA ALA A 311 4.73 25.24 -5.63
C ALA A 311 3.95 25.91 -6.77
N GLU A 312 4.62 26.37 -7.84
CA GLU A 312 3.94 26.97 -8.98
C GLU A 312 3.10 25.94 -9.76
N ALA A 313 3.58 24.72 -9.88
CA ALA A 313 2.88 23.67 -10.62
C ALA A 313 1.97 22.80 -9.74
N PHE A 314 2.43 22.49 -8.52
CA PHE A 314 1.77 21.50 -7.67
C PHE A 314 1.29 22.08 -6.33
N GLY A 315 1.49 23.39 -6.10
CA GLY A 315 1.21 24.03 -4.80
C GLY A 315 -0.26 24.12 -4.39
N ASN A 316 -1.18 23.80 -5.29
CA ASN A 316 -2.63 23.75 -5.04
C ASN A 316 -3.18 22.32 -5.12
N THR A 317 -2.31 21.32 -5.25
CA THR A 317 -2.75 19.92 -5.32
C THR A 317 -3.27 19.44 -3.97
N VAL A 318 -4.28 18.59 -4.03
CA VAL A 318 -4.80 17.85 -2.90
C VAL A 318 -4.81 16.35 -3.24
N GLY A 319 -4.67 15.48 -2.25
CA GLY A 319 -4.64 14.03 -2.48
C GLY A 319 -3.75 13.31 -1.48
N MET A 320 -3.44 12.04 -1.78
CA MET A 320 -2.52 11.19 -1.02
C MET A 320 -1.10 11.76 -0.89
N MET A 321 -0.73 12.75 -1.69
CA MET A 321 0.58 13.40 -1.65
C MET A 321 0.71 14.48 -0.55
N GLY A 322 -0.37 14.78 0.18
CA GLY A 322 -0.41 15.82 1.21
C GLY A 322 -0.52 17.23 0.62
N ASP A 323 -0.50 18.25 1.49
CA ASP A 323 -0.42 19.66 1.09
C ASP A 323 1.02 20.04 0.74
N PHE A 324 1.22 20.63 -0.44
CA PHE A 324 2.55 20.95 -0.94
C PHE A 324 3.31 21.95 -0.07
N LYS A 325 2.61 22.92 0.52
CA LYS A 325 3.24 24.09 1.16
C LYS A 325 3.54 23.83 2.64
N THR A 326 2.68 23.07 3.30
CA THR A 326 2.76 22.78 4.73
C THR A 326 3.30 21.39 5.00
N GLY A 327 3.17 20.46 4.05
CA GLY A 327 3.44 19.04 4.26
C GLY A 327 2.31 18.31 5.02
N ASN A 328 1.24 19.00 5.41
CA ASN A 328 0.18 18.41 6.23
C ASN A 328 -0.66 17.42 5.40
N LEU A 329 -1.06 16.32 6.03
CA LEU A 329 -1.97 15.34 5.46
C LEU A 329 -3.42 15.79 5.68
N LEU A 330 -3.98 16.49 4.69
CA LEU A 330 -5.30 17.09 4.79
C LEU A 330 -6.40 16.19 4.22
N ALA A 331 -7.56 16.23 4.87
CA ALA A 331 -8.80 15.65 4.35
C ALA A 331 -9.31 16.41 3.13
N ARG A 332 -10.37 15.90 2.48
CA ARG A 332 -10.99 16.54 1.31
C ARG A 332 -11.59 17.91 1.57
N ASP A 333 -11.83 18.25 2.84
CA ASP A 333 -12.27 19.60 3.24
C ASP A 333 -11.15 20.65 3.15
N GLY A 334 -9.90 20.22 2.95
CA GLY A 334 -8.70 21.07 2.86
C GLY A 334 -8.30 21.71 4.19
N VAL A 335 -8.84 21.26 5.31
CA VAL A 335 -8.62 21.88 6.63
C VAL A 335 -8.33 20.84 7.72
N SER A 336 -9.02 19.70 7.70
CA SER A 336 -8.85 18.67 8.72
C SER A 336 -7.57 17.88 8.49
N GLU A 337 -6.64 17.93 9.45
CA GLU A 337 -5.42 17.12 9.43
C GLU A 337 -5.71 15.68 9.88
N ILE A 338 -5.17 14.70 9.15
CA ILE A 338 -5.30 13.27 9.43
C ILE A 338 -3.90 12.69 9.65
N GLY A 339 -3.55 12.46 10.92
CA GLY A 339 -2.26 11.85 11.29
C GLY A 339 -2.22 10.32 11.20
N ASP A 340 -3.36 9.66 11.02
CA ASP A 340 -3.43 8.20 10.84
C ASP A 340 -3.41 7.86 9.35
N PHE A 341 -2.34 7.23 8.86
CA PHE A 341 -2.16 6.93 7.43
C PHE A 341 -3.24 6.02 6.87
N MET A 342 -3.81 5.13 7.69
CA MET A 342 -4.91 4.25 7.27
C MET A 342 -6.20 5.04 7.05
N ALA A 343 -6.53 5.96 7.95
CA ALA A 343 -7.64 6.90 7.78
C ALA A 343 -7.40 7.83 6.59
N PHE A 344 -6.17 8.30 6.39
CA PHE A 344 -5.79 9.17 5.28
C PHE A 344 -5.96 8.48 3.91
N GLY A 345 -5.50 7.24 3.78
CA GLY A 345 -5.72 6.43 2.57
C GLY A 345 -7.20 6.20 2.27
N ASN A 346 -8.01 5.94 3.29
CA ASN A 346 -9.46 5.78 3.13
C ASN A 346 -10.16 7.10 2.76
N GLU A 347 -9.71 8.24 3.29
CA GLU A 347 -10.25 9.57 2.97
C GLU A 347 -10.12 9.86 1.46
N TRP A 348 -9.02 9.45 0.84
CA TRP A 348 -8.75 9.66 -0.58
C TRP A 348 -9.26 8.55 -1.51
N GLN A 349 -10.03 7.57 -1.00
CA GLN A 349 -10.77 6.63 -1.83
C GLN A 349 -11.73 7.38 -2.77
N LEU A 350 -11.79 6.99 -4.04
CA LEU A 350 -12.70 7.58 -5.03
C LEU A 350 -14.16 7.55 -4.58
N LEU A 351 -14.80 8.72 -4.60
CA LEU A 351 -16.22 8.88 -4.28
C LEU A 351 -17.07 8.85 -5.56
N PRO A 352 -18.39 8.59 -5.48
CA PRO A 352 -19.27 8.66 -6.65
C PRO A 352 -19.38 10.05 -7.28
N ALA A 353 -18.95 11.10 -6.57
CA ALA A 353 -18.88 12.47 -7.07
C ALA A 353 -17.54 12.79 -7.76
N ASP A 354 -16.52 11.95 -7.59
CA ASP A 354 -15.27 12.03 -8.34
C ASP A 354 -15.47 11.38 -9.72
N ASP A 355 -14.70 11.84 -10.71
CA ASP A 355 -14.71 11.24 -12.04
C ASP A 355 -13.93 9.93 -12.02
N MET A 356 -14.45 8.87 -12.66
CA MET A 356 -13.71 7.62 -12.82
C MET A 356 -12.80 7.72 -14.05
N LEU A 357 -11.48 7.77 -13.85
CA LEU A 357 -10.51 7.86 -14.96
C LEU A 357 -10.14 6.51 -15.58
N PHE A 358 -10.48 5.39 -14.92
CA PHE A 358 -10.22 4.04 -15.42
C PHE A 358 -11.29 3.60 -16.43
N HIS A 359 -10.87 2.90 -17.49
CA HIS A 359 -11.77 2.37 -18.52
C HIS A 359 -12.76 1.31 -17.99
N ASP A 360 -12.41 0.66 -16.88
CA ASP A 360 -13.24 -0.33 -16.19
C ASP A 360 -13.33 -0.07 -14.67
N LYS A 361 -14.25 -0.78 -14.02
CA LYS A 361 -14.49 -0.68 -12.58
C LYS A 361 -13.89 -1.88 -11.86
N SER A 362 -13.25 -1.63 -10.73
CA SER A 362 -12.75 -2.66 -9.80
C SER A 362 -13.37 -2.51 -8.43
N GLU A 363 -13.66 -3.61 -7.74
CA GLU A 363 -14.09 -3.56 -6.34
C GLU A 363 -12.86 -3.46 -5.41
N PRO A 364 -13.00 -2.83 -4.23
CA PRO A 364 -14.20 -2.17 -3.70
C PRO A 364 -14.41 -0.76 -4.28
N GLN A 365 -15.68 -0.37 -4.43
CA GLN A 365 -16.09 1.00 -4.74
C GLN A 365 -16.89 1.57 -3.57
N PHE A 366 -16.79 2.88 -3.32
CA PHE A 366 -17.59 3.55 -2.30
C PHE A 366 -19.08 3.20 -2.44
N PRO A 367 -19.81 2.86 -1.35
CA PRO A 367 -19.45 3.06 0.07
C PRO A 367 -18.68 1.90 0.72
N LYS A 368 -18.29 0.87 -0.04
CA LYS A 368 -17.38 -0.15 0.51
C LYS A 368 -15.99 0.46 0.62
N ARG A 369 -15.43 0.43 1.83
CA ARG A 369 -14.08 0.93 2.10
C ARG A 369 -13.03 0.10 1.37
N CYS A 370 -11.82 0.65 1.27
CA CYS A 370 -10.66 -0.06 0.76
C CYS A 370 -10.45 -1.35 1.57
N THR A 371 -10.12 -2.44 0.87
CA THR A 371 -9.79 -3.70 1.53
C THR A 371 -8.36 -3.62 2.03
N VAL A 372 -8.14 -3.81 3.32
CA VAL A 372 -6.81 -3.78 3.94
C VAL A 372 -6.35 -5.22 4.24
N PRO A 373 -5.04 -5.47 4.39
CA PRO A 373 -4.54 -6.76 4.86
C PRO A 373 -5.19 -7.19 6.17
N GLU A 374 -5.53 -8.48 6.30
CA GLU A 374 -5.93 -9.06 7.59
C GLU A 374 -4.73 -9.15 8.55
N ASP A 375 -3.53 -9.32 8.00
CA ASP A 375 -2.25 -9.33 8.71
C ASP A 375 -1.32 -8.28 8.08
N PRO A 376 -1.35 -7.02 8.54
CA PRO A 376 -0.53 -5.92 7.99
C PRO A 376 0.96 -6.09 8.24
N GLN A 377 1.34 -6.86 9.27
CA GLN A 377 2.73 -7.12 9.58
C GLN A 377 3.33 -8.23 8.71
N GLY A 378 2.48 -8.93 7.96
CA GLY A 378 2.89 -10.09 7.18
C GLY A 378 3.58 -11.14 8.06
N GLN A 379 3.14 -11.28 9.31
CA GLN A 379 3.64 -12.29 10.25
C GLN A 379 3.38 -13.66 9.63
N ARG A 380 4.39 -14.14 8.91
CA ARG A 380 4.36 -15.43 8.25
C ARG A 380 4.09 -16.48 9.33
N ARG A 381 2.86 -17.01 9.39
CA ARG A 381 2.59 -18.34 9.97
C ARG A 381 3.36 -19.33 9.09
N ARG A 382 4.63 -19.55 9.42
CA ARG A 382 5.67 -20.08 8.53
C ARG A 382 5.31 -21.49 8.05
N ARG A 383 5.09 -21.66 6.74
CA ARG A 383 5.59 -22.86 6.07
C ARG A 383 7.06 -22.59 5.74
N LEU A 384 7.97 -23.25 6.45
CA LEU A 384 9.44 -23.11 6.40
C LEU A 384 10.11 -23.27 5.01
N GLY A 385 9.35 -23.38 3.91
CA GLY A 385 9.86 -23.59 2.54
C GLY A 385 9.53 -22.50 1.52
N GLU A 386 8.85 -21.40 1.88
CA GLU A 386 8.39 -20.38 0.89
C GLU A 386 9.32 -19.15 0.78
N SER A 387 10.28 -18.95 1.70
CA SER A 387 11.29 -17.89 1.54
C SER A 387 12.55 -18.44 0.92
N THR A 388 12.83 -18.08 -0.34
CA THR A 388 14.07 -18.48 -1.02
C THR A 388 15.13 -17.38 -1.02
N ILE A 389 14.73 -16.12 -0.82
CA ILE A 389 15.63 -14.96 -0.80
C ILE A 389 15.88 -14.54 0.65
N THR A 390 17.15 -14.30 1.01
CA THR A 390 17.52 -13.78 2.33
C THR A 390 17.54 -12.24 2.35
N VAL A 391 17.48 -11.66 3.55
CA VAL A 391 17.55 -10.20 3.73
C VAL A 391 18.87 -9.66 3.18
N GLU A 392 19.98 -10.35 3.41
CA GLU A 392 21.31 -9.96 2.94
C GLU A 392 21.41 -9.99 1.40
N GLU A 393 20.75 -10.96 0.75
CA GLU A 393 20.67 -11.01 -0.71
C GLU A 393 19.87 -9.83 -1.27
N ALA A 394 18.74 -9.50 -0.64
CA ALA A 394 17.91 -8.35 -1.00
C ALA A 394 18.66 -7.02 -0.82
N GLU A 395 19.28 -6.81 0.34
CA GLU A 395 20.09 -5.60 0.64
C GLU A 395 21.22 -5.44 -0.37
N ALA A 396 21.95 -6.52 -0.69
CA ALA A 396 23.04 -6.49 -1.66
C ALA A 396 22.56 -6.23 -3.11
N ALA A 397 21.31 -6.54 -3.42
CA ALA A 397 20.69 -6.19 -4.70
C ALA A 397 20.27 -4.71 -4.74
N CYS A 398 19.60 -4.24 -3.69
CA CYS A 398 19.09 -2.87 -3.57
C CYS A 398 20.19 -1.81 -3.47
N ALA A 399 21.24 -2.06 -2.67
CA ALA A 399 22.36 -1.12 -2.51
C ALA A 399 23.11 -0.81 -3.82
N LYS A 400 22.99 -1.68 -4.85
CA LYS A 400 23.60 -1.45 -6.17
C LYS A 400 22.80 -0.49 -7.04
N VAL A 401 21.54 -0.25 -6.71
CA VAL A 401 20.57 0.41 -7.59
C VAL A 401 20.09 1.73 -7.02
N VAL A 402 19.79 1.75 -5.72
CA VAL A 402 19.02 2.82 -5.09
C VAL A 402 19.90 3.94 -4.53
N GLY A 403 21.22 3.73 -4.43
CA GLY A 403 22.14 4.69 -3.83
C GLY A 403 22.24 4.50 -2.32
N ASP A 404 22.57 5.58 -1.59
CA ASP A 404 22.82 5.55 -0.13
C ASP A 404 21.61 6.01 0.72
N ASP A 405 20.44 6.26 0.11
CA ASP A 405 19.23 6.63 0.87
C ASP A 405 18.69 5.41 1.63
N ALA A 406 18.67 5.50 2.95
CA ALA A 406 18.32 4.38 3.81
C ALA A 406 16.83 3.98 3.71
N LEU A 407 15.93 4.92 3.41
CA LEU A 407 14.51 4.64 3.26
C LEU A 407 14.27 3.95 1.92
N ASP A 408 14.81 4.50 0.82
CA ASP A 408 14.63 3.90 -0.49
C ASP A 408 15.27 2.49 -0.56
N ILE A 409 16.38 2.24 0.14
CA ILE A 409 16.96 0.88 0.29
C ILE A 409 15.98 -0.04 1.04
N LYS A 410 15.38 0.44 2.14
CA LYS A 410 14.44 -0.35 2.94
C LYS A 410 13.21 -0.73 2.11
N ASP A 411 12.67 0.18 1.32
CA ASP A 411 11.50 -0.04 0.46
C ASP A 411 11.83 -1.10 -0.60
N CYS A 412 12.98 -0.96 -1.26
CA CYS A 412 13.46 -1.95 -2.22
C CYS A 412 13.64 -3.35 -1.58
N VAL A 413 14.22 -3.42 -0.38
CA VAL A 413 14.41 -4.69 0.33
C VAL A 413 13.06 -5.31 0.68
N TYR A 414 12.13 -4.50 1.18
CA TYR A 414 10.77 -4.94 1.47
C TYR A 414 10.11 -5.52 0.23
N ASP A 415 10.18 -4.84 -0.92
CA ASP A 415 9.54 -5.30 -2.16
C ASP A 415 10.12 -6.63 -2.64
N ILE A 416 11.45 -6.81 -2.57
CA ILE A 416 12.09 -8.10 -2.90
C ILE A 416 11.60 -9.21 -1.97
N LEU A 417 11.51 -8.94 -0.67
CA LEU A 417 11.10 -9.95 0.32
C LEU A 417 9.59 -10.24 0.25
N ALA A 418 8.76 -9.26 -0.09
CA ALA A 418 7.33 -9.40 -0.25
C ALA A 418 6.97 -10.19 -1.53
N THR A 419 7.69 -9.94 -2.62
CA THR A 419 7.49 -10.61 -3.93
C THR A 419 8.28 -11.91 -4.06
N GLN A 420 9.30 -12.12 -3.24
CA GLN A 420 10.31 -13.18 -3.39
C GLN A 420 11.00 -13.13 -4.77
N ASP A 421 11.32 -11.91 -5.24
CA ASP A 421 11.96 -11.70 -6.55
C ASP A 421 13.06 -10.62 -6.52
N LEU A 422 14.31 -11.03 -6.77
CA LEU A 422 15.47 -10.13 -6.85
C LEU A 422 15.41 -9.15 -8.04
N ASP A 423 14.66 -9.47 -9.10
CA ASP A 423 14.54 -8.59 -10.26
C ASP A 423 13.68 -7.35 -9.97
N MET A 424 12.99 -7.30 -8.82
CA MET A 424 12.21 -6.13 -8.39
C MET A 424 13.05 -4.85 -8.26
N VAL A 425 14.37 -4.96 -8.12
CA VAL A 425 15.27 -3.79 -8.25
C VAL A 425 15.12 -3.04 -9.58
N GLY A 426 14.55 -3.68 -10.61
CA GLY A 426 14.26 -3.06 -11.90
C GLY A 426 13.17 -1.99 -11.86
N GLU A 427 12.24 -2.08 -10.91
CA GLU A 427 11.22 -1.09 -10.60
C GLU A 427 11.92 0.22 -10.16
N MET A 428 12.76 0.09 -9.11
CA MET A 428 13.46 1.19 -8.44
C MET A 428 14.53 1.90 -9.25
N ARG A 429 15.03 1.32 -10.36
CA ARG A 429 16.09 1.93 -11.18
C ARG A 429 15.64 3.27 -11.76
N PRO A 430 16.28 4.40 -11.38
CA PRO A 430 16.08 5.67 -12.07
C PRO A 430 16.46 5.54 -13.54
N GLN A 431 15.78 6.26 -14.41
CA GLN A 431 16.22 6.36 -15.80
C GLN A 431 17.62 7.00 -15.83
N PRO A 432 18.62 6.42 -16.51
CA PRO A 432 19.84 7.15 -16.80
C PRO A 432 19.47 8.33 -17.70
N TRP A 433 19.71 9.54 -17.20
CA TRP A 433 19.64 10.76 -18.01
C TRP A 433 20.65 10.61 -19.17
N HIS A 434 20.15 10.59 -20.41
CA HIS A 434 20.96 10.66 -21.61
C HIS A 434 20.81 12.01 -22.30
#